data_AF-A0A6D0ZYR2-F1
#
_entry.id   AF-A0A6D0ZYR2-F1
#
_cell.length_a   1.000
_cell.length_b   1.000
_cell.length_c   1.000
_cell.angle_alpha   90.00
_cell.angle_beta   90.00
_cell.angle_gamma   90.00
#
_symmetry.space_group_name_H-M   'P 1'
#
loop_
_entity.id
_entity.type
_entity.pdbx_description
1 polymer ?
#
loop_
_entity_poly.entity_id
_entity_poly.type
_entity_poly.pdbx_seq_one_letter_code
_entity_poly.pdbx_strand_id
1 'polypeptide(L)'
;AAGDRVNRQFVAERPDQLWVADFTYVSTWQGVVYVAFIIDVFAGYIVGWRVSSSMETTFVLDALEQALWARRPSGTVHHSDKGSQYVSLAYTQRLKEAGLLA
;
A
#
# COMPACT_ATOMS: atom_id res chain seq x y z
N ALA A 1 -1.29 16.97 -3.36
CA ALA A 1 -1.02 16.23 -2.12
C ALA A 1 -2.27 15.46 -1.76
N ALA A 2 -2.22 14.12 -1.70
CA ALA A 2 -3.29 13.35 -1.09
C ALA A 2 -3.36 13.78 0.38
N GLY A 3 -4.51 14.30 0.81
CA GLY A 3 -4.69 14.73 2.19
C GLY A 3 -4.69 13.52 3.12
N ASP A 4 -4.17 13.67 4.34
CA ASP A 4 -4.32 12.68 5.41
C ASP A 4 -5.82 12.54 5.73
N ARG A 5 -6.49 11.57 5.09
CA ARG A 5 -7.92 11.32 5.29
C ARG A 5 -8.21 10.55 6.57
N VAL A 6 -7.18 10.03 7.22
CA VAL A 6 -7.34 9.17 8.40
C VAL A 6 -7.21 9.97 9.69
N ASN A 7 -6.69 11.21 9.66
CA ASN A 7 -6.47 12.04 10.85
C ASN A 7 -5.75 11.27 11.97
N ARG A 8 -4.83 10.36 11.61
CA ARG A 8 -4.13 9.42 12.52
C ARG A 8 -5.03 8.45 13.30
N GLN A 9 -6.27 8.25 12.89
CA GLN A 9 -7.17 7.24 13.44
C GLN A 9 -7.07 5.95 12.62
N PHE A 10 -6.10 5.10 12.92
CA PHE A 10 -5.95 3.79 12.29
C PHE A 10 -6.91 2.76 12.89
N VAL A 11 -8.21 3.01 12.73
CA VAL A 11 -9.28 2.14 13.20
C VAL A 11 -10.16 1.78 12.01
N ALA A 12 -10.48 0.49 11.91
CA ALA A 12 -11.46 -0.04 10.97
C ALA A 12 -12.45 -0.91 11.72
N GLU A 13 -13.71 -0.89 11.30
CA GLU A 13 -14.82 -1.65 11.92
C GLU A 13 -15.09 -2.98 11.18
N ARG A 14 -14.59 -3.10 9.95
CA ARG A 14 -14.72 -4.31 9.12
C ARG A 14 -13.49 -4.54 8.24
N PRO A 15 -13.27 -5.79 7.78
CA PRO A 15 -12.24 -6.10 6.81
C PRO A 15 -12.34 -5.22 5.57
N ASP A 16 -11.19 -4.90 4.99
CA ASP A 16 -11.05 -4.10 3.77
C ASP A 16 -11.67 -2.70 3.86
N GLN A 17 -11.93 -2.15 5.05
CA GLN A 17 -12.40 -0.77 5.18
C GLN A 17 -11.27 0.24 5.02
N LEU A 18 -10.12 -0.05 5.62
CA LEU A 18 -8.93 0.79 5.59
C LEU A 18 -7.70 -0.07 5.33
N TRP A 19 -7.00 0.25 4.27
CA TRP A 19 -5.70 -0.30 3.96
C TRP A 19 -4.63 0.75 4.20
N VAL A 20 -3.58 0.37 4.93
CA VAL A 20 -2.37 1.17 5.08
C VAL A 20 -1.26 0.56 4.25
N ALA A 21 -0.60 1.40 3.47
CA ALA A 21 0.59 1.06 2.75
C ALA A 21 1.83 1.66 3.42
N ASP A 22 2.86 0.84 3.52
CA ASP A 22 4.18 1.24 3.98
C ASP A 22 5.27 0.49 3.19
N PHE A 23 6.47 1.07 3.15
CA PHE A 23 7.63 0.40 2.61
C PHE A 23 8.85 0.59 3.50
N THR A 24 9.67 -0.43 3.59
CA THR A 24 10.87 -0.43 4.44
C THR A 24 12.04 -1.10 3.73
N TYR A 25 13.21 -1.01 4.33
CA TYR A 25 14.43 -1.65 3.87
C TYR A 25 14.84 -2.76 4.84
N VAL A 26 15.15 -3.93 4.30
CA VAL A 26 15.56 -5.11 5.06
C VAL A 26 16.99 -5.46 4.68
N SER A 27 17.86 -5.52 5.70
CA SER A 27 19.24 -5.94 5.51
C SER A 27 19.32 -7.46 5.30
N THR A 28 20.10 -7.88 4.30
CA THR A 28 20.40 -9.29 4.02
C THR A 28 21.91 -9.48 3.87
N TRP A 29 22.35 -10.74 3.84
CA TRP A 29 23.75 -11.10 3.62
C TRP A 29 24.29 -10.67 2.24
N GLN A 30 23.40 -10.40 1.27
CA GLN A 30 23.75 -9.98 -0.09
C GLN A 30 23.55 -8.48 -0.32
N GLY A 31 23.21 -7.72 0.72
CA GLY A 31 22.87 -6.30 0.63
C GLY A 31 21.46 -5.99 1.12
N VAL A 32 20.99 -4.78 0.88
CA VAL A 32 19.67 -4.31 1.32
C VAL A 32 18.63 -4.60 0.24
N VAL A 33 17.46 -5.08 0.66
CA VAL A 33 16.26 -5.17 -0.20
C VAL A 33 15.18 -4.22 0.28
N TYR A 34 14.34 -3.79 -0.64
CA TYR A 34 13.19 -2.94 -0.40
C TYR A 34 11.93 -3.79 -0.34
N VAL A 35 11.08 -3.56 0.64
CA VAL A 35 9.84 -4.32 0.82
C VAL A 35 8.66 -3.37 0.96
N ALA A 36 7.64 -3.54 0.13
CA ALA A 36 6.36 -2.83 0.23
C ALA A 36 5.32 -3.75 0.84
N PHE A 37 4.43 -3.18 1.65
CA PHE A 37 3.32 -3.85 2.29
C PHE A 37 2.03 -3.06 2.08
N ILE A 38 0.93 -3.80 1.97
CA ILE A 38 -0.43 -3.29 2.12
C ILE A 38 -1.10 -4.11 3.19
N ILE A 39 -1.56 -3.43 4.24
CA ILE A 39 -2.07 -4.02 5.46
C ILE A 39 -3.53 -3.65 5.61
N ASP A 40 -4.40 -4.65 5.81
CA ASP A 40 -5.76 -4.43 6.29
C ASP A 40 -5.72 -4.08 7.78
N VAL A 41 -6.13 -2.87 8.12
CA VAL A 41 -6.08 -2.34 9.50
C VAL A 41 -7.02 -3.11 10.44
N PHE A 42 -8.15 -3.62 9.96
CA PHE A 42 -9.09 -4.36 10.81
C PHE A 42 -8.48 -5.70 11.25
N ALA A 43 -7.91 -6.43 10.30
CA ALA A 43 -7.47 -7.80 10.52
C ALA A 43 -5.98 -7.93 10.89
N GLY A 44 -5.18 -6.87 10.69
CA GLY A 44 -3.72 -6.93 10.82
C GLY A 44 -3.05 -7.82 9.76
N TYR A 45 -3.75 -8.14 8.66
CA TYR A 45 -3.21 -9.00 7.61
C TYR A 45 -2.52 -8.18 6.53
N ILE A 46 -1.35 -8.67 6.09
CA ILE A 46 -0.72 -8.22 4.86
C ILE A 46 -1.53 -8.80 3.69
N VAL A 47 -2.22 -7.95 2.96
CA VAL A 47 -3.07 -8.33 1.82
C VAL A 47 -2.32 -8.24 0.49
N GLY A 48 -1.22 -7.50 0.43
CA GLY A 48 -0.29 -7.47 -0.70
C GLY A 48 1.11 -7.06 -0.25
N TRP A 49 2.13 -7.59 -0.91
CA TRP A 49 3.52 -7.28 -0.62
C TRP A 49 4.44 -7.53 -1.83
N ARG A 50 5.58 -6.85 -1.85
CA ARG A 50 6.60 -7.10 -2.87
C ARG A 50 7.99 -6.79 -2.33
N VAL A 51 8.96 -7.62 -2.71
CA VAL A 51 10.38 -7.41 -2.44
C VAL A 51 11.09 -7.04 -3.73
N SER A 52 11.97 -6.05 -3.68
CA SER A 52 12.80 -5.62 -4.79
C SER A 52 14.24 -5.37 -4.33
N SER A 53 15.20 -5.65 -5.21
CA SER A 53 16.60 -5.24 -5.02
C SER A 53 16.86 -3.80 -5.47
N SER A 54 15.87 -3.13 -6.09
CA SER A 54 15.95 -1.74 -6.52
C SER A 54 14.79 -0.90 -5.96
N MET A 55 15.04 0.39 -5.76
CA MET A 55 14.08 1.37 -5.23
C MET A 55 13.16 1.94 -6.34
N GLU A 56 12.81 1.14 -7.34
CA GLU A 56 11.94 1.55 -8.44
C GLU A 56 10.47 1.62 -8.00
N THR A 57 9.69 2.52 -8.57
CA THR A 57 8.28 2.69 -8.19
C THR A 57 7.39 1.49 -8.53
N THR A 58 7.86 0.60 -9.41
CA THR A 58 7.12 -0.55 -9.93
C THR A 58 6.79 -1.58 -8.85
N PHE A 59 7.67 -1.83 -7.88
CA PHE A 59 7.40 -2.88 -6.87
C PHE A 59 6.26 -2.51 -5.91
N VAL A 60 6.03 -1.21 -5.69
CA VAL A 60 4.91 -0.72 -4.87
C VAL A 60 3.58 -0.94 -5.59
N LEU A 61 3.55 -0.74 -6.92
CA LEU A 61 2.39 -1.09 -7.75
C LEU A 61 2.11 -2.60 -7.73
N ASP A 62 3.15 -3.44 -7.80
CA ASP A 62 2.98 -4.89 -7.71
C ASP A 62 2.30 -5.32 -6.40
N ALA A 63 2.68 -4.73 -5.27
CA ALA A 63 2.05 -4.99 -3.98
C ALA A 63 0.56 -4.59 -3.99
N LEU A 64 0.22 -3.48 -4.66
CA LEU A 64 -1.17 -3.04 -4.86
C LEU A 64 -1.96 -3.99 -5.74
N GLU A 65 -1.42 -4.42 -6.87
CA GLU A 65 -2.09 -5.40 -7.74
C GLU A 65 -2.37 -6.71 -7.02
N GLN A 66 -1.40 -7.19 -6.23
CA GLN A 66 -1.58 -8.39 -5.44
C GLN A 66 -2.73 -8.24 -4.44
N ALA A 67 -2.79 -7.13 -3.71
CA ALA A 67 -3.87 -6.85 -2.76
C ALA A 67 -5.25 -6.77 -3.44
N LEU A 68 -5.33 -6.05 -4.56
CA LEU A 68 -6.57 -5.90 -5.32
C LEU A 68 -7.08 -7.24 -5.85
N TRP A 69 -6.18 -8.08 -6.35
CA TRP A 69 -6.53 -9.41 -6.84
C TRP A 69 -7.02 -10.33 -5.71
N ALA A 70 -6.35 -10.28 -4.56
CA ALA A 70 -6.66 -11.13 -3.41
C ALA A 70 -7.99 -10.79 -2.73
N ARG A 71 -8.35 -9.50 -2.63
CA ARG A 71 -9.46 -9.04 -1.79
C ARG A 71 -10.64 -8.45 -2.55
N ARG A 72 -10.44 -7.95 -3.78
CA ARG A 72 -11.47 -7.26 -4.57
C ARG A 72 -12.25 -6.22 -3.74
N PRO A 73 -11.55 -5.28 -3.09
CA PRO A 73 -12.14 -4.31 -2.17
C PRO A 73 -13.20 -3.43 -2.84
N SER A 74 -14.08 -2.84 -2.02
CA SER A 74 -15.04 -1.81 -2.46
C SER A 74 -15.25 -0.76 -1.37
N GLY A 75 -15.08 0.52 -1.74
CA GLY A 75 -15.18 1.64 -0.81
C GLY A 75 -14.03 1.72 0.20
N THR A 76 -12.93 1.01 -0.07
CA THR A 76 -11.76 0.95 0.81
C THR A 76 -10.96 2.24 0.76
N VAL A 77 -10.64 2.77 1.94
CA VAL A 77 -9.70 3.88 2.08
C VAL A 77 -8.29 3.34 1.98
N HIS A 78 -7.48 3.95 1.13
CA HIS A 78 -6.07 3.64 1.00
C HIS A 78 -5.25 4.79 1.54
N HIS A 79 -4.47 4.52 2.59
CA HIS A 79 -3.56 5.48 3.19
C HIS A 79 -2.12 5.04 2.99
N SER A 80 -1.24 5.95 2.60
CA SER A 80 0.20 5.69 2.52
C SER A 80 0.96 6.78 3.28
N ASP A 81 1.77 6.40 4.26
CA ASP A 81 2.62 7.34 4.99
C ASP A 81 3.87 7.67 4.18
N LYS A 82 3.70 8.55 3.18
CA LYS A 82 4.74 9.37 2.54
C LYS A 82 5.97 8.62 1.95
N GLY A 83 6.00 8.55 0.63
CA GLY A 83 7.21 8.41 -0.19
C GLY A 83 6.97 8.91 -1.60
N SER A 84 8.00 9.40 -2.31
CA SER A 84 7.88 9.83 -3.71
C SER A 84 7.38 8.70 -4.62
N GLN A 85 7.63 7.45 -4.23
CA GLN A 85 7.17 6.22 -4.89
C GLN A 85 5.63 6.09 -4.85
N TYR A 86 5.01 6.28 -3.69
CA TYR A 86 3.55 6.25 -3.53
C TYR A 86 2.86 7.49 -4.10
N VAL A 87 3.60 8.60 -4.21
CA VAL A 87 3.12 9.85 -4.83
C VAL A 87 3.26 9.82 -6.36
N SER A 88 3.83 8.76 -6.93
CA SER A 88 3.93 8.64 -8.38
C SER A 88 2.55 8.71 -9.06
N LEU A 89 2.54 9.31 -10.25
CA LEU A 89 1.32 9.44 -11.04
C LEU A 89 0.69 8.07 -11.34
N ALA A 90 1.51 7.06 -11.64
CA ALA A 90 1.06 5.71 -11.94
C ALA A 90 0.35 5.07 -10.74
N TYR A 91 0.92 5.19 -9.53
CA TYR A 91 0.30 4.66 -8.32
C TYR A 91 -1.03 5.34 -8.02
N THR A 92 -1.04 6.68 -8.02
CA THR A 92 -2.27 7.46 -7.75
C THR A 92 -3.35 7.18 -8.80
N GLN A 93 -2.98 7.03 -10.06
CA GLN A 93 -3.91 6.70 -11.15
C GLN A 93 -4.49 5.30 -10.94
N ARG A 94 -3.65 4.32 -10.59
CA ARG A 94 -4.11 2.94 -10.39
C ARG A 94 -5.07 2.80 -9.20
N LEU A 95 -4.85 3.54 -8.11
CA LEU A 95 -5.78 3.61 -6.98
C LEU A 95 -7.18 4.09 -7.44
N LYS A 96 -7.24 5.12 -8.28
CA LYS A 96 -8.50 5.64 -8.83
C LYS A 96 -9.19 4.61 -9.72
N GLU A 97 -8.45 3.94 -10.60
CA GLU A 97 -8.98 2.88 -11.46
C GLU A 97 -9.50 1.68 -10.66
N ALA A 98 -8.88 1.39 -9.51
CA ALA A 98 -9.33 0.37 -8.57
C ALA A 98 -10.57 0.78 -7.76
N GLY A 99 -11.00 2.04 -7.82
CA GLY A 99 -12.08 2.57 -6.98
C GLY A 99 -11.69 2.74 -5.50
N LEU A 100 -10.38 2.82 -5.20
CA LEU A 100 -9.89 3.08 -3.84
C LEU A 100 -9.96 4.57 -3.51
N LEU A 101 -10.26 4.87 -2.24
CA LEU A 101 -10.31 6.24 -1.73
C LEU A 101 -8.94 6.63 -1.15
N ALA A 102 -8.13 7.31 -1.95
CA ALA A 102 -6.83 7.87 -1.57
C ALA A 102 -6.86 9.40 -1.44
#